data_AF-A0A2G9PG35-F1
#
_entry.id   AF-A0A2G9PG35-F1
#
_cell.length_a   1.000
_cell.length_b   1.000
_cell.length_c   1.000
_cell.angle_alpha   90.00
_cell.angle_beta   90.00
_cell.angle_gamma   90.00
#
_symmetry.space_group_name_H-M   'P 1'
#
loop_
_entity.id
_entity.type
_entity.pdbx_description
1 polymer ?
#
loop_
_entity_poly.entity_id
_entity_poly.type
_entity_poly.pdbx_seq_one_letter_code
_entity_poly.pdbx_strand_id
1 'polypeptide(L)'
;YRKHSGKPRVSYNDAVDEALCFGWIDGTVKRIDGERYAQRFTPRRANSQLSQLNKERVRVLIAQKRMTQAGLKAIAHAYDAKADHLKVRLARDVSAALRKNPAAWKHFKKFPEGYKRIRVAYIEGQRHYSPESFRKRLAHFVRMTAQNKRFGFVRD
;
A
#
# COMPACT_ATOMS: atom_id res chain seq x y z
N TYR A 1 -21.13 5.26 4.76
CA TYR A 1 -21.04 5.93 6.07
C TYR A 1 -19.62 5.86 6.64
N ARG A 2 -19.24 6.83 7.48
CA ARG A 2 -17.95 6.89 8.20
C ARG A 2 -17.96 5.95 9.40
N LYS A 3 -16.78 5.48 9.82
CA LYS A 3 -16.64 4.51 10.93
C LYS A 3 -17.30 5.00 12.23
N HIS A 4 -17.16 6.28 12.55
CA HIS A 4 -17.68 6.86 13.80
C HIS A 4 -19.20 7.04 13.83
N SER A 5 -19.89 6.91 12.69
CA SER A 5 -21.36 7.05 12.66
C SER A 5 -22.12 5.86 13.22
N GLY A 6 -21.44 4.73 13.49
CA GLY A 6 -22.07 3.48 13.98
C GLY A 6 -22.98 2.76 12.95
N LYS A 7 -23.28 3.39 11.82
CA LYS A 7 -24.18 2.84 10.80
C LYS A 7 -23.52 1.77 9.93
N PRO A 8 -24.30 0.80 9.39
CA PRO A 8 -23.80 -0.17 8.41
C PRO A 8 -23.06 0.50 7.25
N ARG A 9 -21.90 -0.04 6.89
CA ARG A 9 -21.03 0.52 5.84
C ARG A 9 -20.15 -0.56 5.22
N VAL A 10 -19.78 -0.35 3.96
CA VAL A 10 -18.59 -1.01 3.39
C VAL A 10 -17.35 -0.23 3.84
N SER A 11 -16.32 -0.94 4.29
CA SER A 11 -15.07 -0.28 4.64
C SER A 11 -14.32 0.18 3.40
N TYR A 12 -13.55 1.27 3.50
CA TYR A 12 -12.73 1.75 2.38
C TYR A 12 -11.83 0.64 1.84
N ASN A 13 -11.20 -0.14 2.73
CA ASN A 13 -10.29 -1.21 2.31
C ASN A 13 -11.04 -2.35 1.61
N ASP A 14 -12.24 -2.71 2.09
CA ASP A 14 -13.04 -3.78 1.46
C ASP A 14 -13.58 -3.34 0.11
N ALA A 15 -14.01 -2.08 -0.02
CA ALA A 15 -14.47 -1.51 -1.29
C ALA A 15 -13.33 -1.45 -2.32
N VAL A 16 -12.11 -1.09 -1.92
CA VAL A 16 -10.93 -1.11 -2.80
C VAL A 16 -10.57 -2.52 -3.23
N ASP A 17 -10.61 -3.49 -2.31
CA ASP A 17 -10.29 -4.89 -2.62
C ASP A 17 -11.29 -5.45 -3.63
N GLU A 18 -12.59 -5.22 -3.42
CA GLU A 18 -13.62 -5.66 -4.34
C GLU A 18 -13.48 -4.98 -5.70
N ALA A 19 -13.21 -3.68 -5.74
CA ALA A 19 -12.94 -2.98 -6.99
C ALA A 19 -11.78 -3.61 -7.77
N LEU A 20 -10.67 -3.97 -7.09
CA LEU A 20 -9.54 -4.64 -7.72
C LEU A 20 -9.92 -6.02 -8.30
N CYS A 21 -10.76 -6.79 -7.61
CA CYS A 21 -11.25 -8.08 -8.10
C CYS A 21 -11.94 -7.97 -9.46
N PHE A 22 -12.55 -6.83 -9.78
CA PHE A 22 -13.26 -6.57 -11.03
C PHE A 22 -12.50 -5.66 -12.01
N GLY A 23 -11.25 -5.30 -11.72
CA GLY A 23 -10.41 -4.49 -12.60
C GLY A 23 -10.67 -2.98 -12.50
N TRP A 24 -11.26 -2.53 -11.40
CA TRP A 24 -11.49 -1.14 -11.06
C TRP A 24 -10.46 -0.65 -10.03
N ILE A 25 -10.35 0.66 -9.89
CA ILE A 25 -9.51 1.31 -8.88
C ILE A 25 -10.27 2.47 -8.26
N ASP A 26 -9.94 2.77 -7.00
CA ASP A 26 -10.46 3.95 -6.33
C ASP A 26 -9.77 5.23 -6.82
N GLY A 27 -10.49 6.33 -6.67
CA GLY A 27 -9.99 7.67 -6.92
C GLY A 27 -10.36 8.60 -5.78
N THR A 28 -10.84 9.79 -6.11
CA THR A 28 -11.14 10.82 -5.14
C THR A 28 -12.22 10.38 -4.15
N VAL A 29 -11.97 10.64 -2.87
CA VAL A 29 -12.95 10.59 -1.80
C VAL A 29 -13.42 12.00 -1.49
N LYS A 30 -14.75 12.23 -1.48
CA LYS A 30 -15.35 13.53 -1.14
C LYS A 30 -16.26 13.39 0.08
N ARG A 31 -16.18 14.35 1.00
CA ARG A 31 -17.13 14.45 2.12
C ARG A 31 -18.49 14.86 1.57
N ILE A 32 -19.54 14.19 2.03
CA ILE A 32 -20.93 14.61 1.80
C ILE A 32 -21.37 15.42 3.01
N ASP A 33 -21.22 14.85 4.22
CA ASP A 33 -21.53 15.51 5.49
C ASP A 33 -20.68 14.92 6.64
N GLY A 34 -21.11 15.14 7.90
CA GLY A 34 -20.43 14.65 9.10
C GLY A 34 -20.36 13.12 9.22
N GLU A 35 -21.24 12.38 8.54
CA GLU A 35 -21.36 10.93 8.65
C GLU A 35 -21.10 10.20 7.33
N ARG A 36 -21.14 10.89 6.19
CA ARG A 36 -21.12 10.30 4.86
C ARG A 36 -19.98 10.85 4.00
N TYR A 37 -19.55 10.01 3.07
CA TYR A 37 -18.57 10.34 2.04
C TYR A 37 -18.90 9.57 0.77
N ALA A 38 -18.54 10.14 -0.38
CA ALA A 38 -18.54 9.46 -1.66
C ALA A 38 -17.11 9.03 -2.01
N GLN A 39 -16.95 7.83 -2.55
CA GLN A 39 -15.69 7.33 -3.09
C GLN A 39 -15.91 7.02 -4.56
N ARG A 40 -15.12 7.65 -5.43
CA ARG A 40 -15.18 7.38 -6.87
C ARG A 40 -14.40 6.10 -7.16
N PHE A 41 -14.98 5.23 -7.97
CA PHE A 41 -14.29 4.10 -8.59
C PHE A 41 -14.34 4.24 -10.11
N THR A 42 -13.26 3.84 -10.78
CA THR A 42 -13.16 3.87 -12.23
C THR A 42 -12.49 2.60 -12.74
N PRO A 43 -12.82 2.10 -13.95
CA PRO A 43 -12.06 1.03 -14.59
C PRO A 43 -10.57 1.40 -14.68
N ARG A 44 -9.68 0.43 -14.48
CA ARG A 44 -8.24 0.66 -14.64
C ARG A 44 -7.90 0.91 -16.10
N ARG A 45 -7.05 1.92 -16.35
CA ARG A 45 -6.50 2.17 -17.68
C ARG A 45 -5.48 1.08 -18.03
N ALA A 46 -5.47 0.64 -19.28
CA ALA A 46 -4.63 -0.46 -19.78
C ALA A 46 -3.11 -0.22 -19.66
N ASN A 47 -2.67 1.02 -19.43
CA ASN A 47 -1.26 1.38 -19.26
C ASN A 47 -0.91 1.82 -17.82
N SER A 48 -1.88 1.79 -16.90
CA SER A 48 -1.66 2.28 -15.53
C SER A 48 -0.92 1.27 -14.68
N GLN A 49 0.20 1.68 -14.09
CA GLN A 49 0.97 0.85 -13.17
C GLN A 49 0.21 0.60 -11.85
N LEU A 50 0.58 -0.46 -11.13
CA LEU A 50 0.10 -0.71 -9.78
C LEU A 50 1.06 -0.10 -8.75
N SER A 51 0.50 0.60 -7.76
CA SER A 51 1.24 0.95 -6.55
C SER A 51 1.64 -0.33 -5.80
N GLN A 52 2.72 -0.28 -5.02
CA GLN A 52 3.13 -1.46 -4.24
C GLN A 52 2.02 -1.92 -3.29
N LEU A 53 1.24 -1.00 -2.72
CA LEU A 53 0.08 -1.34 -1.88
C LEU A 53 -0.96 -2.16 -2.64
N ASN A 54 -1.28 -1.79 -3.88
CA ASN A 54 -2.24 -2.55 -4.68
C ASN A 54 -1.65 -3.88 -5.17
N LYS A 55 -0.34 -3.97 -5.41
CA LYS A 55 0.33 -5.27 -5.66
C LYS A 55 0.18 -6.21 -4.45
N GLU A 56 0.34 -5.70 -3.23
CA GLU A 56 0.08 -6.48 -2.02
C GLU A 56 -1.38 -6.94 -1.90
N ARG A 57 -2.34 -6.06 -2.19
CA ARG A 57 -3.77 -6.42 -2.19
C ARG A 57 -4.05 -7.52 -3.22
N VAL A 58 -3.62 -7.32 -4.47
CA VAL A 58 -3.76 -8.30 -5.55
C VAL A 58 -3.18 -9.65 -5.14
N ARG A 59 -1.98 -9.69 -4.55
CA ARG A 59 -1.36 -10.93 -4.07
C ARG A 59 -2.27 -11.68 -3.10
N VAL A 60 -2.83 -10.99 -2.11
CA VAL A 60 -3.75 -11.58 -1.13
C VAL A 60 -5.03 -12.04 -1.80
N LEU A 61 -5.61 -11.24 -2.70
CA LEU A 61 -6.87 -11.56 -3.38
C LEU A 61 -6.74 -12.75 -4.34
N ILE A 62 -5.59 -12.90 -5.02
CA ILE A 62 -5.28 -14.09 -5.82
C ILE A 62 -5.18 -15.32 -4.93
N ALA A 63 -4.43 -15.24 -3.82
CA ALA A 63 -4.29 -16.35 -2.89
C ALA A 63 -5.63 -16.80 -2.29
N GLN A 64 -6.55 -15.85 -2.07
CA GLN A 64 -7.91 -16.10 -1.60
C GLN A 64 -8.89 -16.52 -2.71
N LYS A 65 -8.43 -16.64 -3.98
CA LYS A 65 -9.28 -16.94 -5.15
C LYS A 65 -10.44 -15.95 -5.34
N ARG A 66 -10.26 -14.69 -4.94
CA ARG A 66 -11.28 -13.63 -5.07
C ARG A 66 -11.17 -12.84 -6.38
N MET A 67 -10.01 -12.86 -7.03
CA MET A 67 -9.83 -12.16 -8.30
C MET A 67 -10.68 -12.80 -9.39
N THR A 68 -11.45 -11.99 -10.10
CA THR A 68 -12.20 -12.44 -11.29
C THR A 68 -11.32 -12.42 -12.53
N GLN A 69 -11.77 -13.05 -13.62
CA GLN A 69 -11.09 -12.96 -14.92
C GLN A 69 -10.95 -11.52 -15.41
N ALA A 70 -11.95 -10.66 -15.17
CA ALA A 70 -11.89 -9.24 -15.52
C ALA A 70 -10.80 -8.52 -14.72
N GLY A 71 -10.70 -8.77 -13.41
CA GLY A 71 -9.66 -8.22 -12.56
C GLY A 71 -8.26 -8.63 -12.99
N LEU A 72 -8.05 -9.94 -13.24
CA LEU A 72 -6.77 -10.48 -13.71
C LEU A 72 -6.37 -9.87 -15.06
N LYS A 73 -7.30 -9.79 -16.02
CA LYS A 73 -7.04 -9.17 -17.32
C LYS A 73 -6.65 -7.69 -17.18
N ALA A 74 -7.30 -6.94 -16.30
CA ALA A 74 -7.05 -5.52 -16.10
C ALA A 74 -5.68 -5.20 -15.46
N ILE A 75 -5.00 -6.18 -14.88
CA ILE A 75 -3.68 -6.00 -14.25
C ILE A 75 -2.55 -6.76 -14.95
N ALA A 76 -2.84 -7.55 -15.99
CA ALA A 76 -1.88 -8.45 -16.63
C ALA A 76 -0.61 -7.73 -17.13
N HIS A 77 -0.72 -6.45 -17.53
CA HIS A 77 0.42 -5.63 -17.97
C HIS A 77 1.26 -5.07 -16.82
N ALA A 78 0.74 -5.01 -15.60
CA ALA A 78 1.36 -4.33 -14.45
C ALA A 78 1.64 -5.27 -13.26
N TYR A 79 1.24 -6.54 -13.37
CA TYR A 79 1.41 -7.56 -12.34
C TYR A 79 1.80 -8.90 -12.96
N ASP A 80 2.97 -9.39 -12.57
CA ASP A 80 3.38 -10.76 -12.83
C ASP A 80 3.60 -11.47 -11.50
N ALA A 81 2.76 -12.47 -11.23
CA ALA A 81 2.84 -13.27 -10.00
C ALA A 81 4.18 -14.02 -9.87
N LYS A 82 4.85 -14.35 -10.98
CA LYS A 82 6.14 -15.04 -10.97
C LYS A 82 7.30 -14.09 -10.66
N ALA A 83 7.25 -12.85 -11.18
CA ALA A 83 8.30 -11.84 -10.97
C ALA A 83 8.14 -11.01 -9.68
N ASP A 84 6.96 -11.01 -9.05
CA ASP A 84 6.68 -10.18 -7.87
C ASP A 84 7.38 -10.71 -6.59
N HIS A 85 8.67 -10.38 -6.47
CA HIS A 85 9.56 -10.83 -5.40
C HIS A 85 8.99 -10.59 -3.99
N LEU A 86 8.93 -11.66 -3.20
CA LEU A 86 8.43 -11.64 -1.83
C LEU A 86 9.42 -11.05 -0.81
N LYS A 87 10.66 -10.75 -1.17
CA LYS A 87 11.62 -10.13 -0.25
C LYS A 87 11.79 -8.66 -0.58
N VAL A 88 11.70 -7.80 0.43
CA VAL A 88 11.98 -6.37 0.27
C VAL A 88 13.45 -6.16 -0.10
N ARG A 89 13.71 -5.40 -1.16
CA ARG A 89 15.06 -4.93 -1.51
C ARG A 89 15.25 -3.52 -0.93
N LEU A 90 16.29 -3.34 -0.12
CA LEU A 90 16.62 -2.04 0.46
C LEU A 90 17.73 -1.37 -0.32
N ALA A 91 17.54 -0.11 -0.68
CA ALA A 91 18.64 0.73 -1.13
C ALA A 91 19.67 0.90 0.00
N ARG A 92 20.94 1.11 -0.37
CA ARG A 92 22.07 1.19 0.57
C ARG A 92 21.85 2.27 1.64
N ASP A 93 21.35 3.43 1.25
CA ASP A 93 21.10 4.57 2.15
C ASP A 93 19.91 4.32 3.10
N VAL A 94 18.82 3.68 2.63
CA VAL A 94 17.70 3.26 3.49
C VAL A 94 18.15 2.22 4.51
N SER A 95 18.92 1.21 4.07
CA SER A 95 19.49 0.18 4.94
C SER A 95 20.42 0.81 6.00
N ALA A 96 21.31 1.71 5.59
CA ALA A 96 22.20 2.43 6.49
C ALA A 96 21.43 3.26 7.51
N ALA A 97 20.39 3.99 7.10
CA ALA A 97 19.57 4.80 8.00
C ALA A 97 18.84 3.95 9.06
N LEU A 98 18.29 2.79 8.67
CA LEU A 98 17.67 1.86 9.62
C LEU A 98 18.70 1.27 10.59
N ARG A 99 19.89 0.87 10.10
CA ARG A 99 20.95 0.26 10.90
C ARG A 99 21.62 1.23 11.88
N LYS A 100 21.64 2.53 11.59
CA LYS A 100 22.09 3.57 12.53
C LYS A 100 21.25 3.63 13.81
N ASN A 101 20.02 3.11 13.79
CA ASN A 101 19.18 2.98 14.98
C ASN A 101 18.94 1.48 15.30
N PRO A 102 19.63 0.90 16.28
CA PRO A 102 19.52 -0.53 16.59
C PRO A 102 18.09 -1.01 16.90
N ALA A 103 17.29 -0.18 17.58
CA ALA A 103 15.88 -0.48 17.85
C ALA A 103 15.05 -0.53 16.56
N ALA A 104 15.23 0.44 15.67
CA ALA A 104 14.57 0.45 14.37
C ALA A 104 14.96 -0.78 13.54
N TRP A 105 16.24 -1.14 13.50
CA TRP A 105 16.69 -2.33 12.77
C TRP A 105 16.11 -3.63 13.34
N LYS A 106 16.06 -3.75 14.68
CA LYS A 106 15.46 -4.91 15.36
C LYS A 106 13.99 -5.06 15.02
N HIS A 107 13.19 -3.99 15.10
CA HIS A 107 11.75 -4.04 14.79
C HIS A 107 11.50 -4.22 13.30
N PHE A 108 12.25 -3.53 12.44
CA PHE A 108 12.14 -3.65 10.98
C PHE A 108 12.25 -5.11 10.52
N LYS A 109 13.23 -5.87 11.04
CA LYS A 109 13.39 -7.28 10.69
C LYS A 109 12.15 -8.12 11.01
N LYS A 110 11.40 -7.78 12.06
CA LYS A 110 10.21 -8.51 12.52
C LYS A 110 8.91 -8.11 11.84
N PHE A 111 8.84 -6.95 11.18
CA PHE A 111 7.62 -6.54 10.50
C PHE A 111 7.22 -7.49 9.36
N PRO A 112 5.94 -7.57 9.00
CA PRO A 112 5.51 -8.36 7.85
C PRO A 112 6.19 -7.89 6.55
N GLU A 113 6.59 -8.83 5.69
CA GLU A 113 7.27 -8.49 4.44
C GLU A 113 6.43 -7.57 3.53
N GLY A 114 5.11 -7.77 3.48
CA GLY A 114 4.21 -6.87 2.73
C GLY A 114 4.27 -5.42 3.23
N TYR A 115 4.30 -5.22 4.55
CA TYR A 115 4.47 -3.90 5.14
C TYR A 115 5.83 -3.28 4.76
N LYS A 116 6.91 -4.06 4.82
CA LYS A 116 8.25 -3.59 4.42
C LYS A 116 8.26 -3.16 2.96
N ARG A 117 7.73 -3.98 2.04
CA ARG A 117 7.66 -3.66 0.61
C ARG A 117 6.87 -2.38 0.36
N ILE A 118 5.66 -2.26 0.93
CA ILE A 118 4.82 -1.05 0.80
C ILE A 118 5.58 0.19 1.26
N ARG A 119 6.27 0.09 2.40
CA ARG A 119 6.91 1.27 2.98
C ARG A 119 8.18 1.69 2.30
N VAL A 120 9.02 0.73 1.95
CA VAL A 120 10.24 1.00 1.18
C VAL A 120 9.87 1.58 -0.17
N ALA A 121 8.94 0.98 -0.93
CA ALA A 121 8.53 1.49 -2.24
C ALA A 121 7.97 2.93 -2.17
N TYR A 122 7.19 3.25 -1.14
CA TYR A 122 6.68 4.61 -0.95
C TYR A 122 7.79 5.64 -0.66
N ILE A 123 8.75 5.28 0.19
CA ILE A 123 9.87 6.16 0.55
C ILE A 123 10.75 6.36 -0.69
N GLU A 124 11.14 5.27 -1.35
CA GLU A 124 11.94 5.28 -2.58
C GLU A 124 11.28 6.11 -3.69
N GLY A 125 9.96 5.98 -3.87
CA GLY A 125 9.22 6.78 -4.84
C GLY A 125 9.28 8.29 -4.59
N GLN A 126 9.60 8.74 -3.37
CA GLN A 126 9.78 10.16 -3.08
C GLN A 126 11.04 10.76 -3.72
N ARG A 127 12.02 9.94 -4.10
CA ARG A 127 13.24 10.42 -4.77
C ARG A 127 12.94 11.14 -6.08
N HIS A 128 11.93 10.69 -6.80
CA HIS A 128 11.50 11.31 -8.06
C HIS A 128 10.96 12.74 -7.88
N TYR A 129 10.45 13.05 -6.69
CA TYR A 129 9.91 14.39 -6.38
C TYR A 129 11.00 15.30 -5.83
N SER A 130 11.68 14.90 -4.74
CA SER A 130 12.84 15.63 -4.23
C SER A 130 13.68 14.82 -3.24
N PRO A 131 15.00 15.10 -3.14
CA PRO A 131 15.85 14.54 -2.09
C PRO A 131 15.35 14.84 -0.66
N GLU A 132 14.78 16.02 -0.45
CA GLU A 132 14.22 16.43 0.85
C GLU A 132 13.00 15.58 1.22
N SER A 133 12.06 15.36 0.29
CA SER A 133 10.88 14.53 0.53
C SER A 133 11.29 13.10 0.90
N PHE A 134 12.25 12.54 0.18
CA PHE A 134 12.84 11.23 0.51
C PHE A 134 13.40 11.21 1.94
N ARG A 135 14.29 12.15 2.29
CA ARG A 135 14.91 12.23 3.63
C ARG A 135 13.87 12.37 4.73
N LYS A 136 12.87 13.22 4.53
CA LYS A 136 11.77 13.44 5.49
C LYS A 136 10.96 12.16 5.73
N ARG A 137 10.60 11.43 4.67
CA ARG A 137 9.86 10.16 4.80
C ARG A 137 10.74 9.07 5.42
N LEU A 138 12.01 8.98 5.06
CA LEU A 138 12.95 8.02 5.63
C LEU A 138 13.15 8.26 7.13
N ALA A 139 13.38 9.51 7.55
CA ALA A 139 13.52 9.88 8.96
C ALA A 139 12.25 9.54 9.76
N HIS A 140 11.07 9.86 9.21
CA HIS A 140 9.80 9.49 9.83
C HIS A 140 9.65 7.96 9.95
N PHE A 141 9.99 7.22 8.90
CA PHE A 141 9.93 5.76 8.91
C PHE A 141 10.86 5.13 9.96
N VAL A 142 12.11 5.60 10.05
CA VAL A 142 13.05 5.14 11.09
C VAL A 142 12.50 5.44 12.49
N ARG A 143 11.98 6.65 12.73
CA ARG A 143 11.39 7.02 14.03
C ARG A 143 10.22 6.14 14.42
N MET A 144 9.26 5.92 13.52
CA MET A 144 8.09 5.07 13.80
C MET A 144 8.49 3.61 14.01
N THR A 145 9.43 3.11 13.21
CA THR A 145 9.95 1.75 13.33
C THR A 145 10.71 1.55 14.65
N ALA A 146 11.48 2.53 15.11
CA ALA A 146 12.14 2.48 16.42
C ALA A 146 11.14 2.31 17.57
N GLN A 147 9.93 2.88 17.43
CA GLN A 147 8.82 2.74 18.38
C GLN A 147 8.00 1.45 18.18
N ASN A 148 8.41 0.54 17.29
CA ASN A 148 7.66 -0.66 16.90
C ASN A 148 6.26 -0.35 16.32
N LYS A 149 6.06 0.85 15.74
CA LYS A 149 4.77 1.28 15.19
C LYS A 149 4.74 1.11 13.67
N ARG A 150 3.77 0.33 13.20
CA ARG A 150 3.36 0.32 11.79
C ARG A 150 2.43 1.52 11.52
N PHE A 151 2.49 2.06 10.30
CA PHE A 151 1.70 3.22 9.89
C PHE A 151 1.48 3.26 8.38
N GLY A 152 0.45 4.01 7.97
CA GLY A 152 -0.05 4.06 6.59
C GLY A 152 -1.29 3.19 6.42
N PHE A 153 -1.87 3.21 5.22
CA PHE A 153 -3.07 2.43 4.87
C PHE A 153 -2.72 0.95 4.61
N VAL A 154 -2.12 0.29 5.59
CA VAL A 154 -1.77 -1.14 5.55
C VAL A 154 -2.68 -1.87 6.54
N ARG A 155 -3.27 -3.00 6.12
CA ARG A 155 -4.01 -3.87 7.04
C ARG A 155 -3.04 -4.44 8.08
N ASP A 156 -3.55 -4.63 9.31
CA ASP A 156 -2.76 -5.25 10.37
C ASP A 156 -2.42 -6.71 10.08
#